data_AF-A0A661E6J6-F1
#
_entry.id   AF-A0A661E6J6-F1
#
_cell.length_a   1.000
_cell.length_b   1.000
_cell.length_c   1.000
_cell.angle_alpha   90.00
_cell.angle_beta   90.00
_cell.angle_gamma   90.00
#
_symmetry.space_group_name_H-M   'P 1'
#
loop_
_entity.id
_entity.type
_entity.pdbx_description
1 polymer ?
#
loop_
_entity_poly.entity_id
_entity_poly.type
_entity_poly.pdbx_seq_one_letter_code
_entity_poly.pdbx_strand_id
1 'polypeptide(L)'
;MQVINHKQLLDSLYQLFDEQKDASNQITVNDDFRHALSKTIQSSHLTEEVAETKNVSILLSDLRGFTAMAEKYSPLTVIALLNRYFSKMSKIIDRHGGMIDKFMGDSIMVLFGARPCDASDLPTILTCAIEMQIAMNEINAISESLGMAHLYMGIGINTGEVVAGTLGSDVYREYTVIGDQVNLVSRVEAQSLRGQILISENTFELGKDFIEIGDVNEVHVKGKSHAVKMYELMAINNPNRLEVPCREIRSSPRVEVNIPLHFYLLEGKRVLDTVYEGSVIDISYGGLFAHTKFKLETFAEIKMNVSLSLMGSGTSEIYARVLHCRQIDSSYEIHLEFTAIDDDARLAIKAYVDKLL
;
A
#
# COMPACT_ATOMS: atom_id res chain seq x y z
N MET A 1 -2.44 7.11 18.01
CA MET A 1 -1.58 8.07 18.75
C MET A 1 -2.51 9.10 19.39
N GLN A 2 -2.47 9.30 20.71
CA GLN A 2 -3.39 10.22 21.41
C GLN A 2 -3.11 11.67 20.98
N VAL A 3 -4.12 12.35 20.48
CA VAL A 3 -4.01 13.75 20.05
C VAL A 3 -4.17 14.63 21.29
N ILE A 4 -3.20 15.50 21.53
CA ILE A 4 -3.23 16.48 22.62
C ILE A 4 -3.67 17.81 22.00
N ASN A 5 -4.74 18.42 22.52
CA ASN A 5 -5.03 19.81 22.19
C ASN A 5 -4.02 20.72 22.91
N HIS A 6 -2.87 20.95 22.27
CA HIS A 6 -1.71 21.62 22.88
C HIS A 6 -2.04 23.01 23.44
N LYS A 7 -2.93 23.77 22.79
CA LYS A 7 -3.31 25.11 23.25
C LYS A 7 -4.14 25.04 24.53
N GLN A 8 -5.17 24.19 24.55
CA GLN A 8 -6.02 24.01 25.71
C GLN A 8 -5.27 23.35 26.89
N LEU A 9 -4.36 22.41 26.59
CA LEU A 9 -3.45 21.85 27.58
C LEU A 9 -2.54 22.93 28.16
N LEU A 10 -1.92 23.76 27.32
CA LEU A 10 -1.06 24.84 27.79
C LEU A 10 -1.83 25.82 28.67
N ASP A 11 -3.01 26.29 28.25
CA ASP A 11 -3.84 27.22 29.03
C ASP A 11 -4.25 26.61 30.39
N SER A 12 -4.64 25.33 30.40
CA SER A 12 -5.03 24.62 31.63
C SER A 12 -3.83 24.35 32.55
N LEU A 13 -2.65 24.05 31.98
CA LEU A 13 -1.40 23.92 32.73
C LEU A 13 -0.99 25.27 33.32
N TYR A 14 -1.04 26.36 32.55
CA TYR A 14 -0.73 27.70 33.03
C TYR A 14 -1.61 28.09 34.22
N GLN A 15 -2.92 27.84 34.11
CA GLN A 15 -3.86 28.11 35.20
C GLN A 15 -3.55 27.28 36.45
N LEU A 16 -3.30 25.98 36.29
CA LEU A 16 -2.93 25.08 37.39
C LEU A 16 -1.60 25.48 38.06
N PHE A 17 -0.62 25.96 37.29
CA PHE A 17 0.63 26.49 37.83
C PHE A 17 0.43 27.84 38.53
N ASP A 18 -0.47 28.70 38.05
CA ASP A 18 -0.78 29.98 38.68
C ASP A 18 -1.51 29.82 40.03
N GLU A 19 -2.39 28.83 40.15
CA GLU A 19 -3.12 28.51 41.38
C GLU A 19 -2.22 27.95 42.50
N GLN A 20 -1.00 27.51 42.16
CA GLN A 20 -0.06 26.85 43.09
C GLN A 20 1.18 27.69 43.41
N LYS A 21 1.19 28.95 42.97
CA LYS A 21 2.20 29.93 43.35
C LYS A 21 1.85 30.50 44.72
N ASP A 22 2.77 30.35 45.66
CA ASP A 22 2.71 31.09 46.93
C ASP A 22 3.03 32.58 46.72
N ALA A 23 2.86 33.41 47.76
CA ALA A 23 3.10 34.86 47.73
C ALA A 23 4.52 35.27 47.26
N SER A 24 5.48 34.34 47.26
CA SER A 24 6.85 34.50 46.76
C SER A 24 7.06 33.96 45.33
N ASN A 25 5.98 33.63 44.61
CA ASN A 25 5.99 33.09 43.24
C ASN A 25 6.69 31.73 43.09
N GLN A 26 6.78 30.95 44.18
CA GLN A 26 7.34 29.60 44.19
C GLN A 26 6.23 28.56 44.09
N ILE A 27 6.44 27.52 43.27
CA ILE A 27 5.50 26.42 43.06
C ILE A 27 5.84 25.29 44.04
N THR A 28 4.89 24.93 44.89
CA THR A 28 5.04 23.79 45.79
C THR A 28 4.47 22.53 45.14
N VAL A 29 5.36 21.61 44.73
CA VAL A 29 4.95 20.33 44.12
C VAL A 29 4.57 19.33 45.23
N ASN A 30 3.30 19.32 45.61
CA ASN A 30 2.72 18.34 46.53
C ASN A 30 1.96 17.23 45.77
N ASP A 31 1.46 16.23 46.50
CA ASP A 31 0.76 15.09 45.88
C ASP A 31 -0.59 15.49 45.27
N ASP A 32 -1.26 16.50 45.82
CA ASP A 32 -2.49 17.07 45.25
C ASP A 32 -2.24 17.74 43.89
N PHE A 33 -1.12 18.45 43.75
CA PHE A 33 -0.68 19.05 42.49
C PHE A 33 -0.35 17.98 41.44
N ARG A 34 0.35 16.91 41.85
CA ARG A 34 0.62 15.78 40.95
C ARG A 34 -0.66 15.13 40.46
N HIS A 35 -1.66 14.99 41.35
CA HIS A 35 -2.97 14.44 41.00
C HIS A 35 -3.74 15.37 40.04
N ALA A 36 -3.76 16.67 40.31
CA ALA A 36 -4.43 17.67 39.48
C ALA A 36 -3.76 17.82 38.10
N LEU A 37 -2.42 17.76 38.03
CA LEU A 37 -1.65 17.74 36.80
C LEU A 37 -1.98 16.51 35.95
N SER A 38 -2.01 15.33 36.58
CA SER A 38 -2.41 14.08 35.90
C SER A 38 -3.82 14.17 35.32
N LYS A 39 -4.77 14.73 36.07
CA LYS A 39 -6.15 14.94 35.64
C LYS A 39 -6.27 15.97 34.51
N THR A 40 -5.47 17.03 34.53
CA THR A 40 -5.44 18.07 33.49
C THR A 40 -4.89 17.53 32.18
N ILE A 41 -3.80 16.74 32.24
CA ILE A 41 -3.27 16.05 31.08
C ILE A 41 -4.33 15.09 30.53
N GLN A 42 -4.95 14.26 31.37
CA GLN A 42 -6.02 13.33 30.97
C GLN A 42 -7.23 14.04 30.33
N SER A 43 -7.65 15.19 30.86
CA SER A 43 -8.79 15.94 30.34
C SER A 43 -8.50 16.75 29.08
N SER A 44 -7.25 17.14 28.84
CA SER A 44 -6.82 17.75 27.57
C SER A 44 -6.86 16.79 26.37
N HIS A 45 -7.04 15.49 26.64
CA HIS A 45 -7.32 14.46 25.65
C HIS A 45 -8.82 14.25 25.39
N LEU A 46 -9.71 14.99 26.06
CA LEU A 46 -11.17 14.76 26.08
C LEU A 46 -11.97 15.88 25.40
N THR A 47 -11.59 16.32 24.20
CA THR A 47 -12.59 16.91 23.31
C THR A 47 -13.39 15.76 22.70
N GLU A 48 -14.61 15.54 23.19
CA GLU A 48 -15.58 14.67 22.53
C GLU A 48 -15.92 15.26 21.15
N GLU A 49 -15.12 14.93 20.14
CA GLU A 49 -15.52 15.17 18.76
C GLU A 49 -16.72 14.26 18.46
N VAL A 50 -17.89 14.89 18.37
CA VAL A 50 -19.15 14.23 17.99
C VAL A 50 -18.96 13.57 16.64
N ALA A 51 -19.40 12.31 16.53
CA ALA A 51 -19.34 11.60 15.26
C ALA A 51 -20.12 12.37 14.18
N GLU A 52 -19.45 12.67 13.08
CA GLU A 52 -20.00 13.49 12.01
C GLU A 52 -19.71 12.88 10.65
N THR A 53 -20.62 13.14 9.72
CA THR A 53 -20.47 12.70 8.33
C THR A 53 -19.60 13.70 7.59
N LYS A 54 -18.50 13.22 7.01
CA LYS A 54 -17.49 14.03 6.34
C LYS A 54 -17.05 13.40 5.03
N ASN A 55 -16.76 14.24 4.05
CA ASN A 55 -16.09 13.80 2.84
C ASN A 55 -14.58 13.78 3.08
N VAL A 56 -13.99 12.58 3.13
CA VAL A 56 -12.59 12.36 3.50
C VAL A 56 -11.88 11.66 2.35
N SER A 57 -10.62 12.04 2.12
CA SER A 57 -9.72 11.26 1.28
C SER A 57 -8.89 10.34 2.16
N ILE A 58 -8.95 9.04 1.86
CA ILE A 58 -8.24 7.99 2.58
C ILE A 58 -7.12 7.49 1.68
N LEU A 59 -5.91 7.46 2.20
CA LEU A 59 -4.76 6.84 1.58
C LEU A 59 -4.38 5.63 2.41
N LEU A 60 -4.23 4.48 1.75
CA LEU A 60 -3.68 3.27 2.33
C LEU A 60 -2.41 2.90 1.56
N SER A 61 -1.32 2.63 2.27
CA SER A 61 -0.08 2.14 1.68
C SER A 61 0.38 0.85 2.34
N ASP A 62 1.02 -0.04 1.58
CA ASP A 62 1.49 -1.35 2.06
C ASP A 62 2.82 -1.73 1.40
N LEU A 63 3.69 -2.48 2.10
CA LEU A 63 4.95 -2.95 1.54
C LEU A 63 4.81 -4.32 0.87
N ARG A 64 5.01 -4.34 -0.45
CA ARG A 64 4.82 -5.53 -1.28
C ARG A 64 5.80 -6.64 -0.95
N GLY A 65 5.25 -7.78 -0.54
CA GLY A 65 6.04 -8.97 -0.19
C GLY A 65 6.84 -8.82 1.09
N PHE A 66 6.55 -7.81 1.91
CA PHE A 66 7.32 -7.52 3.12
C PHE A 66 7.26 -8.65 4.14
N THR A 67 6.09 -9.29 4.35
CA THR A 67 5.96 -10.41 5.29
C THR A 67 6.92 -11.56 4.94
N ALA A 68 6.97 -11.97 3.67
CA ALA A 68 7.86 -13.03 3.21
C ALA A 68 9.34 -12.62 3.23
N MET A 69 9.62 -11.33 3.06
CA MET A 69 10.97 -10.78 3.18
C MET A 69 11.42 -10.79 4.65
N ALA A 70 10.56 -10.35 5.58
CA ALA A 70 10.86 -10.23 7.00
C ALA A 70 11.26 -11.57 7.64
N GLU A 71 10.72 -12.71 7.15
CA GLU A 71 11.10 -14.06 7.60
C GLU A 71 12.56 -14.42 7.31
N LYS A 72 13.21 -13.75 6.35
CA LYS A 72 14.60 -14.03 5.94
C LYS A 72 15.65 -13.28 6.77
N TYR A 73 15.24 -12.30 7.57
CA TYR A 73 16.16 -11.41 8.29
C TYR A 73 15.91 -11.44 9.80
N SER A 74 16.88 -10.94 10.56
CA SER A 74 16.72 -10.87 12.01
C SER A 74 15.58 -9.91 12.39
N PRO A 75 14.74 -10.24 13.39
CA PRO A 75 13.65 -9.36 13.82
C PRO A 75 14.11 -7.94 14.19
N LEU A 76 15.31 -7.81 14.77
CA LEU A 76 15.89 -6.50 15.11
C LEU A 76 16.21 -5.66 13.87
N THR A 77 16.73 -6.29 12.81
CA THR A 77 16.99 -5.62 11.54
C THR A 77 15.69 -5.16 10.88
N VAL A 78 14.68 -6.04 10.88
CA VAL A 78 13.36 -5.75 10.31
C VAL A 78 12.69 -4.58 11.03
N ILE A 79 12.70 -4.57 12.37
CA ILE A 79 12.16 -3.46 13.17
C ILE A 79 12.92 -2.15 12.90
N ALA A 80 14.25 -2.20 12.81
CA ALA A 80 15.06 -1.01 12.53
C ALA A 80 14.72 -0.41 11.16
N LEU A 81 14.51 -1.25 10.14
CA LEU A 81 14.12 -0.82 8.80
C LEU A 81 12.69 -0.25 8.79
N LEU A 82 11.72 -0.93 9.43
CA LEU A 82 10.34 -0.45 9.55
C LEU A 82 10.26 0.89 10.25
N ASN A 83 10.97 1.09 11.36
CA ASN A 83 10.98 2.37 12.08
C ASN A 83 11.52 3.51 11.21
N ARG A 84 12.53 3.24 10.36
CA ARG A 84 13.04 4.23 9.41
C ARG A 84 12.03 4.54 8.31
N TYR A 85 11.40 3.51 7.76
CA TYR A 85 10.31 3.63 6.79
C TYR A 85 9.16 4.48 7.36
N PHE A 86 8.60 4.11 8.51
CA PHE A 86 7.52 4.85 9.15
C PHE A 86 7.93 6.28 9.50
N SER A 87 9.15 6.51 9.99
CA SER A 87 9.62 7.86 10.30
C SER A 87 9.68 8.74 9.04
N LYS A 88 10.17 8.21 7.92
CA LYS A 88 10.25 8.96 6.65
C LYS A 88 8.86 9.24 6.09
N MET A 89 7.99 8.24 6.04
CA MET A 89 6.62 8.40 5.52
C MET A 89 5.80 9.35 6.39
N SER A 90 5.89 9.23 7.71
CA SER A 90 5.17 10.10 8.64
C SER A 90 5.55 11.58 8.46
N LYS A 91 6.83 11.89 8.22
CA LYS A 91 7.27 13.27 7.95
C LYS A 91 6.71 13.85 6.65
N ILE A 92 6.49 12.99 5.64
CA ILE A 92 5.88 13.41 4.37
C ILE A 92 4.39 13.64 4.61
N ILE A 93 3.71 12.66 5.20
CA ILE A 93 2.28 12.73 5.51
C ILE A 93 1.93 13.98 6.33
N ASP A 94 2.68 14.25 7.39
CA ASP A 94 2.49 15.41 8.27
C ASP A 94 2.66 16.75 7.51
N ARG A 95 3.66 16.85 6.62
CA ARG A 95 3.89 18.05 5.80
C ARG A 95 2.73 18.37 4.88
N HIS A 96 2.03 17.35 4.40
CA HIS A 96 0.88 17.48 3.49
C HIS A 96 -0.46 17.55 4.23
N GLY A 97 -0.43 17.70 5.57
CA GLY A 97 -1.64 17.81 6.40
C GLY A 97 -2.42 16.51 6.54
N GLY A 98 -1.79 15.36 6.26
CA GLY A 98 -2.40 14.06 6.45
C GLY A 98 -2.33 13.62 7.91
N MET A 99 -3.42 13.07 8.41
CA MET A 99 -3.48 12.45 9.72
C MET A 99 -3.26 10.94 9.59
N ILE A 100 -2.19 10.42 10.17
CA ILE A 100 -2.03 8.96 10.32
C ILE A 100 -3.09 8.48 11.31
N ASP A 101 -4.02 7.68 10.79
CA ASP A 101 -5.03 6.98 11.58
C ASP A 101 -4.34 5.86 12.38
N LYS A 102 -3.71 4.92 11.66
CA LYS A 102 -3.00 3.80 12.27
C LYS A 102 -1.94 3.17 11.36
N PHE A 103 -1.03 2.45 12.01
CA PHE A 103 -0.12 1.49 11.39
C PHE A 103 -0.67 0.08 11.57
N MET A 104 -0.65 -0.74 10.51
CA MET A 104 -1.18 -2.10 10.51
C MET A 104 -0.12 -3.05 9.96
N GLY A 105 0.75 -3.55 10.83
CA GLY A 105 1.93 -4.29 10.37
C GLY A 105 2.90 -3.35 9.67
N ASP A 106 3.05 -3.52 8.36
CA ASP A 106 3.84 -2.67 7.44
C ASP A 106 3.00 -1.64 6.67
N SER A 107 1.66 -1.69 6.82
CA SER A 107 0.76 -0.77 6.16
C SER A 107 0.55 0.53 6.95
N ILE A 108 0.25 1.63 6.24
CA ILE A 108 -0.07 2.95 6.80
C ILE A 108 -1.44 3.38 6.29
N MET A 109 -2.35 3.75 7.20
CA MET A 109 -3.61 4.40 6.86
C MET A 109 -3.57 5.87 7.22
N VAL A 110 -3.91 6.72 6.26
CA VAL A 110 -3.85 8.17 6.35
C VAL A 110 -5.19 8.77 5.94
N LEU A 111 -5.61 9.79 6.68
CA LEU A 111 -6.87 10.50 6.49
C LEU A 111 -6.59 11.98 6.22
N PHE A 112 -7.26 12.51 5.21
CA PHE A 112 -7.22 13.92 4.82
C PHE A 112 -8.65 14.47 4.83
N GLY A 113 -8.89 15.61 5.48
CA GLY A 113 -10.24 16.15 5.66
C GLY A 113 -11.02 15.56 6.84
N ALA A 114 -10.41 14.70 7.66
CA ALA A 114 -11.10 14.07 8.78
C ALA A 114 -11.31 15.04 9.95
N ARG A 115 -10.34 15.90 10.30
CA ARG A 115 -10.52 16.89 11.37
C ARG A 115 -11.05 18.24 10.86
N PRO A 116 -11.73 19.03 11.71
CA PRO A 116 -12.32 20.30 11.32
C PRO A 116 -11.36 21.33 10.70
N CYS A 117 -10.06 21.25 11.00
CA CYS A 117 -9.04 22.16 10.48
C CYS A 117 -8.27 21.62 9.26
N ASP A 118 -8.54 20.39 8.82
CA ASP A 118 -7.68 19.65 7.87
C ASP A 118 -8.25 19.70 6.44
N ALA A 119 -8.58 20.89 5.94
CA ALA A 119 -8.98 21.03 4.54
C ALA A 119 -7.75 20.82 3.63
N SER A 120 -7.54 19.58 3.18
CA SER A 120 -6.53 19.23 2.17
C SER A 120 -7.20 19.13 0.81
N ASP A 121 -6.66 19.86 -0.17
CA ASP A 121 -7.10 19.72 -1.55
C ASP A 121 -6.54 18.42 -2.17
N LEU A 122 -7.20 17.93 -3.21
CA LEU A 122 -6.79 16.70 -3.90
C LEU A 122 -5.35 16.78 -4.47
N PRO A 123 -4.88 17.90 -5.06
CA PRO A 123 -3.48 18.04 -5.47
C PRO A 123 -2.47 17.76 -4.33
N THR A 124 -2.70 18.28 -3.12
CA THR A 124 -1.82 18.03 -1.97
C THR A 124 -1.80 16.54 -1.60
N ILE A 125 -2.96 15.89 -1.60
CA ILE A 125 -3.08 14.46 -1.27
C ILE A 125 -2.32 13.59 -2.28
N LEU A 126 -2.48 13.87 -3.57
CA LEU A 126 -1.78 13.14 -4.62
C LEU A 126 -0.27 13.43 -4.60
N THR A 127 0.13 14.67 -4.32
CA THR A 127 1.54 15.04 -4.12
C THR A 127 2.16 14.25 -2.97
N CYS A 128 1.47 14.12 -1.84
CA CYS A 128 1.90 13.30 -0.71
C CYS A 128 2.18 11.86 -1.14
N ALA A 129 1.26 11.23 -1.87
CA ALA A 129 1.40 9.86 -2.33
C ALA A 129 2.60 9.68 -3.27
N ILE A 130 2.82 10.63 -4.19
CA ILE A 130 3.96 10.60 -5.10
C ILE A 130 5.28 10.80 -4.35
N GLU A 131 5.35 11.75 -3.40
CA GLU A 131 6.54 11.97 -2.57
C GLU A 131 6.86 10.75 -1.70
N MET A 132 5.85 10.05 -1.17
CA MET A 132 6.04 8.78 -0.47
C MET A 132 6.69 7.74 -1.40
N GLN A 133 6.24 7.61 -2.65
CA GLN A 133 6.86 6.71 -3.63
C GLN A 133 8.29 7.12 -3.99
N ILE A 134 8.58 8.42 -4.11
CA ILE A 134 9.94 8.93 -4.35
C ILE A 134 10.86 8.62 -3.17
N ALA A 135 10.38 8.80 -1.94
CA ALA A 135 11.14 8.56 -0.72
C ALA A 135 11.57 7.10 -0.53
N MET A 136 10.92 6.15 -1.20
CA MET A 136 11.38 4.75 -1.24
C MET A 136 12.79 4.59 -1.82
N ASN A 137 13.30 5.55 -2.60
CA ASN A 137 14.71 5.56 -3.04
C ASN A 137 15.68 5.54 -1.85
N GLU A 138 15.45 6.44 -0.89
CA GLU A 138 16.30 6.54 0.29
C GLU A 138 16.16 5.31 1.20
N ILE A 139 14.93 4.80 1.34
CA ILE A 139 14.66 3.58 2.12
C ILE A 139 15.38 2.38 1.48
N ASN A 140 15.37 2.26 0.16
CA ASN A 140 16.04 1.16 -0.53
C ASN A 140 17.56 1.26 -0.48
N ALA A 141 18.13 2.46 -0.57
CA ALA A 141 19.57 2.65 -0.34
C ALA A 141 19.99 2.22 1.07
N ILE A 142 19.15 2.48 2.08
CA ILE A 142 19.38 1.99 3.44
C ILE A 142 19.24 0.47 3.51
N SER A 143 18.19 -0.09 2.91
CA SER A 143 17.97 -1.55 2.85
C SER A 143 19.18 -2.26 2.25
N GLU A 144 19.69 -1.77 1.13
CA GLU A 144 20.89 -2.28 0.46
C GLU A 144 22.13 -2.19 1.35
N SER A 145 22.33 -1.06 2.07
CA SER A 145 23.44 -0.92 3.02
C SER A 145 23.39 -1.92 4.20
N LEU A 146 22.20 -2.46 4.49
CA LEU A 146 21.97 -3.50 5.49
C LEU A 146 22.03 -4.92 4.90
N GLY A 147 22.35 -5.07 3.62
CA GLY A 147 22.35 -6.35 2.90
C GLY A 147 20.95 -6.92 2.67
N MET A 148 19.93 -6.07 2.70
CA MET A 148 18.53 -6.45 2.54
C MET A 148 18.02 -6.18 1.12
N ALA A 149 17.01 -6.94 0.69
CA ALA A 149 16.34 -6.71 -0.57
C ALA A 149 15.65 -5.33 -0.63
N HIS A 150 15.43 -4.82 -1.85
CA HIS A 150 14.63 -3.62 -2.04
C HIS A 150 13.19 -3.83 -1.59
N LEU A 151 12.67 -2.81 -0.91
CA LEU A 151 11.27 -2.67 -0.55
C LEU A 151 10.52 -1.95 -1.67
N TYR A 152 9.28 -2.39 -1.88
CA TYR A 152 8.35 -1.76 -2.81
C TYR A 152 7.06 -1.45 -2.07
N MET A 153 6.46 -0.31 -2.40
CA MET A 153 5.23 0.14 -1.76
C MET A 153 4.13 0.22 -2.81
N GLY A 154 2.95 -0.31 -2.48
CA GLY A 154 1.71 -0.03 -3.20
C GLY A 154 0.91 1.02 -2.43
N ILE A 155 0.20 1.90 -3.15
CA ILE A 155 -0.69 2.90 -2.55
C ILE A 155 -2.07 2.80 -3.20
N GLY A 156 -3.13 2.82 -2.39
CA GLY A 156 -4.50 3.03 -2.82
C GLY A 156 -5.08 4.32 -2.24
N ILE A 157 -5.83 5.07 -3.03
CA ILE A 157 -6.49 6.32 -2.60
C ILE A 157 -7.98 6.28 -2.97
N ASN A 158 -8.83 6.66 -2.02
CA ASN A 158 -10.26 6.82 -2.25
C ASN A 158 -10.76 8.10 -1.59
N THR A 159 -11.73 8.76 -2.22
CA THR A 159 -12.40 9.93 -1.68
C THR A 159 -13.90 9.65 -1.59
N GLY A 160 -14.47 9.90 -0.43
CA GLY A 160 -15.92 9.77 -0.26
C GLY A 160 -16.40 10.07 1.14
N GLU A 161 -17.72 9.99 1.28
CA GLU A 161 -18.41 10.24 2.53
C GLU A 161 -18.19 9.08 3.53
N VAL A 162 -17.74 9.44 4.73
CA VAL A 162 -17.49 8.55 5.86
C VAL A 162 -18.02 9.18 7.15
N VAL A 163 -18.20 8.37 8.18
CA VAL A 163 -18.45 8.88 9.53
C VAL A 163 -17.11 8.97 10.25
N ALA A 164 -16.69 10.18 10.59
CA ALA A 164 -15.49 10.46 11.37
C ALA A 164 -15.86 10.71 12.83
N GLY A 165 -15.11 10.15 13.77
CA GLY A 165 -15.39 10.34 15.19
C GLY A 165 -14.47 9.56 16.10
N THR A 166 -14.61 9.80 17.40
CA THR A 166 -13.88 9.05 18.42
C THR A 166 -14.61 7.73 18.71
N LEU A 167 -13.96 6.60 18.42
CA LEU A 167 -14.45 5.25 18.70
C LEU A 167 -13.61 4.61 19.81
N GLY A 168 -14.26 3.92 20.76
CA GLY A 168 -13.53 3.20 21.80
C GLY A 168 -14.32 2.99 23.09
N SER A 169 -13.60 2.59 24.15
CA SER A 169 -14.08 2.48 25.53
C SER A 169 -13.63 3.67 26.37
N ASP A 170 -13.95 3.68 27.66
CA ASP A 170 -13.46 4.71 28.59
C ASP A 170 -11.93 4.63 28.82
N VAL A 171 -11.31 3.50 28.49
CA VAL A 171 -9.88 3.26 28.70
C VAL A 171 -9.07 3.48 27.41
N TYR A 172 -9.66 3.17 26.26
CA TYR A 172 -8.99 3.28 24.97
C TYR A 172 -9.92 3.93 23.96
N ARG A 173 -9.53 5.10 23.44
CA ARG A 173 -10.26 5.87 22.44
C ARG A 173 -9.35 6.19 21.28
N GLU A 174 -9.88 6.09 20.07
CA GLU A 174 -9.19 6.38 18.83
C GLU A 174 -10.10 7.20 17.92
N TYR A 175 -9.59 8.32 17.42
CA TYR A 175 -10.29 9.08 16.39
C TYR A 175 -10.03 8.42 15.05
N THR A 176 -11.10 7.99 14.36
CA THR A 176 -10.99 7.22 13.12
C THR A 176 -12.21 7.46 12.23
N VAL A 177 -12.21 6.84 11.06
CA VAL A 177 -13.34 6.87 10.13
C VAL A 177 -13.94 5.49 9.94
N ILE A 178 -15.26 5.42 9.77
CA ILE A 178 -15.98 4.20 9.44
C ILE A 178 -16.87 4.43 8.23
N GLY A 179 -17.08 3.36 7.44
CA GLY A 179 -17.98 3.37 6.30
C GLY A 179 -17.47 2.54 5.14
N ASP A 180 -18.31 2.38 4.12
CA ASP A 180 -17.99 1.57 2.94
C ASP A 180 -16.78 2.09 2.16
N GLN A 181 -16.51 3.39 2.23
CA GLN A 181 -15.36 4.03 1.57
C GLN A 181 -14.01 3.59 2.18
N VAL A 182 -13.99 3.25 3.47
CA VAL A 182 -12.80 2.68 4.14
C VAL A 182 -12.51 1.27 3.61
N ASN A 183 -13.56 0.49 3.38
CA ASN A 183 -13.40 -0.84 2.79
C ASN A 183 -13.03 -0.77 1.30
N LEU A 184 -13.49 0.26 0.58
CA LEU A 184 -13.15 0.46 -0.83
C LEU A 184 -11.66 0.79 -1.00
N VAL A 185 -11.09 1.70 -0.20
CA VAL A 185 -9.67 2.05 -0.31
C VAL A 185 -8.76 0.85 -0.09
N SER A 186 -9.09 -0.02 0.89
CA SER A 186 -8.32 -1.25 1.13
C SER A 186 -8.34 -2.19 -0.08
N ARG A 187 -9.45 -2.25 -0.81
CA ARG A 187 -9.53 -3.03 -2.05
C ARG A 187 -8.73 -2.42 -3.18
N VAL A 188 -8.80 -1.09 -3.34
CA VAL A 188 -8.02 -0.36 -4.35
C VAL A 188 -6.52 -0.57 -4.08
N GLU A 189 -6.09 -0.38 -2.83
CA GLU A 189 -4.71 -0.60 -2.41
C GLU A 189 -4.28 -2.04 -2.70
N ALA A 190 -5.07 -3.05 -2.33
CA ALA A 190 -4.72 -4.46 -2.52
C ALA A 190 -4.51 -4.88 -3.99
N GLN A 191 -5.00 -4.10 -4.97
CA GLN A 191 -4.75 -4.32 -6.39
C GLN A 191 -3.51 -3.58 -6.91
N SER A 192 -2.92 -2.68 -6.13
CA SER A 192 -1.76 -1.92 -6.57
C SER A 192 -0.49 -2.78 -6.55
N LEU A 193 0.29 -2.69 -7.61
CA LEU A 193 1.57 -3.37 -7.73
C LEU A 193 2.72 -2.56 -7.11
N ARG A 194 3.95 -3.06 -7.29
CA ARG A 194 5.17 -2.44 -6.77
C ARG A 194 5.36 -1.04 -7.33
N GLY A 195 5.31 -0.03 -6.47
CA GLY A 195 5.49 1.37 -6.88
C GLY A 195 4.26 2.00 -7.53
N GLN A 196 3.12 1.30 -7.58
CA GLN A 196 1.88 1.87 -8.12
C GLN A 196 1.16 2.73 -7.09
N ILE A 197 0.43 3.71 -7.62
CA ILE A 197 -0.58 4.46 -6.90
C ILE A 197 -1.89 4.24 -7.65
N LEU A 198 -2.83 3.52 -7.05
CA LEU A 198 -4.16 3.34 -7.61
C LEU A 198 -5.15 4.29 -6.94
N ILE A 199 -5.99 4.92 -7.73
CA ILE A 199 -7.05 5.81 -7.25
C ILE A 199 -8.41 5.25 -7.63
N SER A 200 -9.39 5.42 -6.75
CA SER A 200 -10.79 5.09 -7.01
C SER A 200 -11.38 5.93 -8.14
N GLU A 201 -12.50 5.49 -8.72
CA GLU A 201 -13.28 6.29 -9.67
C GLU A 201 -13.69 7.66 -9.10
N ASN A 202 -14.10 7.73 -7.83
CA ASN A 202 -14.45 9.01 -7.19
C ASN A 202 -13.26 9.98 -7.15
N THR A 203 -12.09 9.49 -6.73
CA THR A 203 -10.86 10.30 -6.67
C THR A 203 -10.42 10.73 -8.07
N PHE A 204 -10.55 9.85 -9.07
CA PHE A 204 -10.28 10.16 -10.46
C PHE A 204 -11.20 11.27 -10.97
N GLU A 205 -12.51 11.17 -10.78
CA GLU A 205 -13.48 12.17 -11.26
C GLU A 205 -13.24 13.57 -10.67
N LEU A 206 -12.77 13.64 -9.42
CA LEU A 206 -12.38 14.89 -8.76
C LEU A 206 -11.05 15.46 -9.29
N GLY A 207 -10.18 14.62 -9.85
CA GLY A 207 -8.81 14.97 -10.26
C GLY A 207 -8.55 15.01 -11.77
N LYS A 208 -9.48 14.52 -12.59
CA LYS A 208 -9.29 14.21 -14.02
C LYS A 208 -8.72 15.34 -14.88
N ASP A 209 -8.94 16.60 -14.47
CA ASP A 209 -8.48 17.77 -15.21
C ASP A 209 -6.98 18.07 -15.01
N PHE A 210 -6.35 17.47 -14.01
CA PHE A 210 -4.94 17.75 -13.66
C PHE A 210 -4.09 16.50 -13.37
N ILE A 211 -4.60 15.30 -13.61
CA ILE A 211 -3.87 14.04 -13.42
C ILE A 211 -3.64 13.32 -14.75
N GLU A 212 -2.49 12.69 -14.90
CA GLU A 212 -2.22 11.73 -15.97
C GLU A 212 -2.41 10.32 -15.41
N ILE A 213 -3.19 9.50 -16.12
CA ILE A 213 -3.49 8.13 -15.72
C ILE A 213 -2.87 7.10 -16.67
N GLY A 214 -2.57 5.93 -16.12
CA GLY A 214 -2.20 4.73 -16.87
C GLY A 214 -3.44 3.91 -17.24
N ASP A 215 -3.24 2.59 -17.35
CA ASP A 215 -4.32 1.67 -17.68
C ASP A 215 -5.41 1.63 -16.60
N VAL A 216 -6.65 1.44 -17.04
CA VAL A 216 -7.82 1.30 -16.16
C VAL A 216 -7.93 -0.16 -15.74
N ASN A 217 -7.91 -0.41 -14.44
CA ASN A 217 -8.14 -1.72 -13.86
C ASN A 217 -9.61 -1.83 -13.43
N GLU A 218 -10.28 -2.91 -13.86
CA GLU A 218 -11.67 -3.18 -13.51
C GLU A 218 -11.79 -4.54 -12.83
N VAL A 219 -12.23 -4.54 -11.56
CA VAL A 219 -12.32 -5.75 -10.74
C VAL A 219 -13.75 -6.00 -10.30
N HIS A 220 -14.24 -7.20 -10.57
CA HIS A 220 -15.54 -7.67 -10.08
C HIS A 220 -15.38 -8.24 -8.67
N VAL A 221 -16.03 -7.61 -7.70
CA VAL A 221 -15.90 -7.98 -6.28
C VAL A 221 -17.18 -8.70 -5.79
N LYS A 222 -17.00 -9.80 -5.07
CA LYS A 222 -18.09 -10.52 -4.40
C LYS A 222 -18.87 -9.58 -3.47
N GLY A 223 -20.17 -9.41 -3.72
CA GLY A 223 -21.06 -8.58 -2.91
C GLY A 223 -21.35 -7.17 -3.45
N LYS A 224 -20.76 -6.76 -4.59
CA LYS A 224 -21.13 -5.54 -5.32
C LYS A 224 -21.78 -5.92 -6.66
N SER A 225 -22.82 -5.18 -7.06
CA SER A 225 -23.53 -5.41 -8.31
C SER A 225 -22.79 -4.88 -9.55
N HIS A 226 -21.80 -3.99 -9.35
CA HIS A 226 -21.02 -3.36 -10.42
C HIS A 226 -19.53 -3.56 -10.16
N ALA A 227 -18.76 -3.64 -11.24
CA ALA A 227 -17.30 -3.70 -11.16
C ALA A 227 -16.74 -2.41 -10.57
N VAL A 228 -15.67 -2.53 -9.79
CA VAL A 228 -14.95 -1.40 -9.22
C VAL A 228 -13.85 -1.01 -10.19
N LYS A 229 -13.95 0.19 -10.77
CA LYS A 229 -12.89 0.78 -11.58
C LYS A 229 -11.86 1.46 -10.68
N MET A 230 -10.60 1.26 -11.02
CA MET A 230 -9.46 1.93 -10.40
C MET A 230 -8.51 2.40 -11.50
N TYR A 231 -7.91 3.56 -11.27
CA TYR A 231 -7.08 4.25 -12.23
C TYR A 231 -5.68 4.32 -11.69
N GLU A 232 -4.70 4.03 -12.52
CA GLU A 232 -3.31 4.19 -12.13
C GLU A 232 -2.89 5.65 -12.24
N LEU A 233 -2.42 6.27 -11.15
CA LEU A 233 -1.89 7.62 -11.19
C LEU A 233 -0.45 7.58 -11.73
N MET A 234 -0.19 8.31 -12.81
CA MET A 234 1.14 8.41 -13.44
C MET A 234 1.81 9.75 -13.15
N ALA A 235 1.04 10.85 -13.16
CA ALA A 235 1.54 12.17 -12.83
C ALA A 235 0.41 13.10 -12.36
N ILE A 236 0.79 14.19 -11.71
CA ILE A 236 -0.06 15.36 -11.49
C ILE A 236 0.55 16.56 -12.22
N ASN A 237 -0.29 17.45 -12.73
CA ASN A 237 0.08 18.65 -13.48
C ASN A 237 -0.24 19.97 -12.73
N ASN A 238 -0.70 19.88 -11.48
CA ASN A 238 -1.06 21.00 -10.62
C ASN A 238 -0.63 20.68 -9.17
N PRO A 239 0.11 21.56 -8.45
CA PRO A 239 0.60 22.89 -8.87
C PRO A 239 1.79 22.88 -9.83
N ASN A 240 2.58 21.80 -9.84
CA ASN A 240 3.68 21.58 -10.78
C ASN A 240 3.64 20.13 -11.27
N ARG A 241 4.22 19.86 -12.44
CA ARG A 241 4.35 18.49 -12.94
C ARG A 241 5.16 17.65 -11.95
N LEU A 242 4.56 16.59 -11.44
CA LEU A 242 5.21 15.62 -10.57
C LEU A 242 4.81 14.22 -11.02
N GLU A 243 5.81 13.38 -11.31
CA GLU A 243 5.62 12.05 -11.88
C GLU A 243 5.85 10.97 -10.82
N VAL A 244 5.05 9.90 -10.90
CA VAL A 244 5.27 8.69 -10.11
C VAL A 244 6.53 8.01 -10.63
N PRO A 245 7.54 7.75 -9.78
CA PRO A 245 8.76 7.08 -10.22
C PRO A 245 8.44 5.67 -10.71
N CYS A 246 8.85 5.35 -11.94
CA CYS A 246 8.71 4.01 -12.50
C CYS A 246 9.62 3.03 -11.73
N ARG A 247 9.04 2.23 -10.83
CA ARG A 247 9.77 1.24 -10.02
C ARG A 247 10.01 -0.09 -10.72
N GLU A 248 9.16 -0.38 -11.69
CA GLU A 248 9.24 -1.57 -12.52
C GLU A 248 8.77 -1.17 -13.93
N ILE A 249 9.51 -1.58 -14.97
CA ILE A 249 9.10 -1.34 -16.35
C ILE A 249 7.90 -2.26 -16.59
N ARG A 250 6.70 -1.67 -16.51
CA ARG A 250 5.41 -2.37 -16.65
C ARG A 250 5.19 -3.00 -18.02
N SER A 251 5.98 -2.55 -18.99
CA SER A 251 6.12 -3.16 -20.30
C SER A 251 7.49 -3.80 -20.37
N SER A 252 7.74 -4.80 -19.52
CA SER A 252 8.94 -5.61 -19.72
C SER A 252 8.89 -6.14 -21.15
N PRO A 253 9.97 -5.97 -21.93
CA PRO A 253 9.95 -6.31 -23.34
C PRO A 253 9.44 -7.74 -23.51
N ARG A 254 8.41 -7.90 -24.34
CA ARG A 254 7.87 -9.23 -24.64
C ARG A 254 8.57 -9.77 -25.85
N VAL A 255 9.20 -10.92 -25.68
CA VAL A 255 9.84 -11.66 -26.76
C VAL A 255 8.96 -12.85 -27.11
N GLU A 256 8.70 -13.01 -28.41
CA GLU A 256 7.97 -14.18 -28.90
C GLU A 256 8.81 -15.43 -28.68
N VAL A 257 8.18 -16.46 -28.12
CA VAL A 257 8.79 -17.74 -27.82
C VAL A 257 7.83 -18.86 -28.20
N ASN A 258 8.33 -20.08 -28.27
CA ASN A 258 7.51 -21.27 -28.40
C ASN A 258 8.07 -22.35 -27.49
N ILE A 259 7.69 -22.28 -26.22
CA ILE A 259 8.23 -23.13 -25.16
C ILE A 259 7.08 -23.93 -24.54
N PRO A 260 7.21 -25.26 -24.40
CA PRO A 260 6.18 -26.06 -23.74
C PRO A 260 6.02 -25.64 -22.28
N LEU A 261 4.78 -25.39 -21.86
CA LEU A 261 4.40 -25.02 -20.51
C LEU A 261 3.77 -26.22 -19.81
N HIS A 262 4.33 -26.62 -18.68
CA HIS A 262 3.72 -27.58 -17.76
C HIS A 262 3.47 -26.88 -16.42
N PHE A 263 2.24 -26.91 -15.94
CA PHE A 263 1.85 -26.23 -14.72
C PHE A 263 0.83 -27.03 -13.89
N TYR A 264 0.75 -26.69 -12.61
CA TYR A 264 -0.15 -27.24 -11.62
C TYR A 264 -1.02 -26.11 -11.08
N LEU A 265 -2.30 -26.37 -10.86
CA LEU A 265 -3.17 -25.42 -10.15
C LEU A 265 -2.90 -25.48 -8.64
N LEU A 266 -3.12 -24.36 -7.95
CA LEU A 266 -3.10 -24.28 -6.49
C LEU A 266 -4.49 -24.06 -5.93
N GLU A 267 -4.74 -24.63 -4.75
CA GLU A 267 -5.89 -24.31 -3.90
C GLU A 267 -5.36 -23.86 -2.53
N GLY A 268 -5.29 -22.54 -2.33
CA GLY A 268 -4.58 -21.95 -1.20
C GLY A 268 -3.08 -22.28 -1.23
N LYS A 269 -2.55 -22.90 -0.16
CA LYS A 269 -1.12 -23.30 -0.08
C LYS A 269 -0.84 -24.70 -0.64
N ARG A 270 -1.83 -25.39 -1.21
CA ARG A 270 -1.69 -26.76 -1.69
C ARG A 270 -1.60 -26.78 -3.22
N VAL A 271 -0.58 -27.46 -3.75
CA VAL A 271 -0.45 -27.76 -5.18
C VAL A 271 -1.31 -29.00 -5.49
N LEU A 272 -2.12 -28.92 -6.54
CA LEU A 272 -2.93 -30.03 -7.02
C LEU A 272 -2.08 -31.00 -7.87
N ASP A 273 -2.40 -32.29 -7.83
CA ASP A 273 -1.60 -33.34 -8.49
C ASP A 273 -1.83 -33.44 -10.01
N THR A 274 -2.76 -32.65 -10.55
CA THR A 274 -3.06 -32.62 -11.99
C THR A 274 -2.08 -31.72 -12.73
N VAL A 275 -1.36 -32.29 -13.69
CA VAL A 275 -0.50 -31.55 -14.62
C VAL A 275 -1.36 -31.01 -15.76
N TYR A 276 -1.25 -29.71 -16.00
CA TYR A 276 -1.83 -29.02 -17.14
C TYR A 276 -0.73 -28.65 -18.13
N GLU A 277 -1.09 -28.67 -19.41
CA GLU A 277 -0.17 -28.41 -20.52
C GLU A 277 -0.61 -27.17 -21.31
N GLY A 278 0.38 -26.48 -21.85
CA GLY A 278 0.22 -25.34 -22.74
C GLY A 278 1.48 -25.04 -23.54
N SER A 279 1.46 -23.95 -24.28
CA SER A 279 2.65 -23.38 -24.94
C SER A 279 2.76 -21.92 -24.60
N VAL A 280 3.93 -21.50 -24.14
CA VAL A 280 4.27 -20.08 -23.96
C VAL A 280 4.50 -19.47 -25.34
N ILE A 281 3.75 -18.41 -25.63
CA ILE A 281 3.77 -17.66 -26.89
C ILE A 281 4.66 -16.42 -26.76
N ASP A 282 4.60 -15.74 -25.62
CA ASP A 282 5.54 -14.68 -25.29
C ASP A 282 5.93 -14.73 -23.81
N ILE A 283 7.13 -14.22 -23.52
CA ILE A 283 7.63 -14.09 -22.15
C ILE A 283 8.16 -12.68 -21.92
N SER A 284 8.00 -12.22 -20.69
CA SER A 284 8.44 -10.92 -20.19
C SER A 284 9.16 -11.13 -18.86
N TYR A 285 9.71 -10.07 -18.24
CA TYR A 285 10.39 -10.22 -16.95
C TYR A 285 9.44 -10.62 -15.81
N GLY A 286 8.19 -10.16 -15.87
CA GLY A 286 7.21 -10.30 -14.79
C GLY A 286 6.09 -11.31 -15.07
N GLY A 287 6.09 -11.95 -16.24
CA GLY A 287 5.00 -12.84 -16.61
C GLY A 287 5.14 -13.41 -18.01
N LEU A 288 4.15 -14.18 -18.42
CA LEU A 288 4.13 -14.83 -19.71
C LEU A 288 2.72 -14.90 -20.30
N PHE A 289 2.66 -15.04 -21.61
CA PHE A 289 1.45 -15.32 -22.36
C PHE A 289 1.51 -16.74 -22.89
N ALA A 290 0.45 -17.50 -22.68
CA ALA A 290 0.40 -18.89 -23.10
C ALA A 290 -0.94 -19.30 -23.70
N HIS A 291 -0.89 -20.34 -24.52
CA HIS A 291 -2.05 -21.07 -25.02
C HIS A 291 -2.19 -22.37 -24.25
N THR A 292 -3.42 -22.72 -23.87
CA THR A 292 -3.74 -23.98 -23.21
C THR A 292 -5.08 -24.52 -23.70
N LYS A 293 -5.30 -25.83 -23.56
CA LYS A 293 -6.61 -26.45 -23.86
C LYS A 293 -7.61 -26.34 -22.71
N PHE A 294 -7.15 -25.87 -21.56
CA PHE A 294 -7.91 -25.87 -20.32
C PHE A 294 -8.37 -24.47 -19.97
N LYS A 295 -9.65 -24.34 -19.60
CA LYS A 295 -10.17 -23.10 -19.06
C LYS A 295 -9.62 -22.92 -17.64
N LEU A 296 -8.97 -21.79 -17.38
CA LEU A 296 -8.53 -21.41 -16.05
C LEU A 296 -9.41 -20.29 -15.51
N GLU A 297 -9.65 -20.29 -14.20
CA GLU A 297 -10.33 -19.18 -13.54
C GLU A 297 -9.41 -17.97 -13.44
N THR A 298 -9.97 -16.78 -13.62
CA THR A 298 -9.23 -15.54 -13.36
C THR A 298 -8.82 -15.49 -11.89
N PHE A 299 -7.58 -15.07 -11.66
CA PHE A 299 -6.87 -15.08 -10.39
C PHE A 299 -6.55 -16.45 -9.80
N ALA A 300 -6.76 -17.54 -10.55
CA ALA A 300 -6.24 -18.84 -10.15
C ALA A 300 -4.71 -18.77 -10.02
N GLU A 301 -4.18 -19.39 -8.97
CA GLU A 301 -2.75 -19.51 -8.77
C GLU A 301 -2.24 -20.81 -9.39
N ILE A 302 -1.10 -20.71 -10.05
CA ILE A 302 -0.46 -21.84 -10.72
C ILE A 302 1.01 -21.94 -10.29
N LYS A 303 1.52 -23.17 -10.27
CA LYS A 303 2.93 -23.48 -10.11
C LYS A 303 3.43 -24.07 -11.42
N MET A 304 4.53 -23.55 -11.93
CA MET A 304 5.23 -24.10 -13.08
C MET A 304 6.69 -24.35 -12.73
N ASN A 305 7.30 -25.29 -13.43
CA ASN A 305 8.73 -25.53 -13.35
C ASN A 305 9.36 -25.05 -14.65
N VAL A 306 10.25 -24.05 -14.56
CA VAL A 306 11.00 -23.58 -15.72
C VAL A 306 12.41 -24.15 -15.63
N SER A 307 12.79 -24.92 -16.65
CA SER A 307 14.18 -25.35 -16.79
C SER A 307 14.98 -24.20 -17.39
N LEU A 308 15.89 -23.62 -16.61
CA LEU A 308 16.74 -22.49 -17.05
C LEU A 308 17.98 -22.98 -17.82
N SER A 309 17.87 -24.15 -18.44
CA SER A 309 18.99 -24.82 -19.09
C SER A 309 19.18 -24.34 -20.53
N LEU A 310 19.80 -23.16 -20.66
CA LEU A 310 20.76 -22.94 -21.74
C LEU A 310 22.21 -22.89 -21.24
N MET A 311 22.50 -22.77 -19.93
CA MET A 311 23.85 -22.99 -19.31
C MET A 311 23.86 -23.28 -17.78
N GLY A 312 22.82 -23.88 -17.18
CA GLY A 312 22.84 -24.19 -15.73
C GLY A 312 21.86 -25.27 -15.29
N SER A 313 22.28 -26.08 -14.31
CA SER A 313 21.52 -27.21 -13.76
C SER A 313 20.59 -26.76 -12.63
N GLY A 314 19.33 -26.46 -12.97
CA GLY A 314 18.27 -26.23 -11.99
C GLY A 314 16.92 -26.04 -12.68
N THR A 315 15.88 -26.71 -12.18
CA THR A 315 14.50 -26.35 -12.43
C THR A 315 14.07 -25.39 -11.33
N SER A 316 13.71 -24.16 -11.69
CA SER A 316 13.18 -23.20 -10.74
C SER A 316 11.67 -23.30 -10.67
N GLU A 317 11.15 -23.25 -9.44
CA GLU A 317 9.72 -23.22 -9.19
C GLU A 317 9.23 -21.78 -9.30
N ILE A 318 8.29 -21.55 -10.22
CA ILE A 318 7.68 -20.25 -10.43
C ILE A 318 6.21 -20.36 -10.09
N TYR A 319 5.75 -19.47 -9.22
CA TYR A 319 4.34 -19.29 -8.93
C TYR A 319 3.83 -18.10 -9.72
N ALA A 320 2.68 -18.27 -10.35
CA ALA A 320 2.05 -17.24 -11.16
C ALA A 320 0.55 -17.17 -10.89
N ARG A 321 -0.04 -16.03 -11.23
CA ARG A 321 -1.48 -15.80 -11.16
C ARG A 321 -2.04 -15.58 -12.55
N VAL A 322 -3.18 -16.19 -12.83
CA VAL A 322 -3.94 -15.97 -14.07
C VAL A 322 -4.57 -14.58 -14.01
N LEU A 323 -4.08 -13.63 -14.80
CA LEU A 323 -4.68 -12.30 -14.91
C LEU A 323 -5.92 -12.31 -15.81
N HIS A 324 -5.82 -12.99 -16.94
CA HIS A 324 -6.91 -13.12 -17.90
C HIS A 324 -6.90 -14.52 -18.53
N CYS A 325 -8.09 -15.07 -18.80
CA CYS A 325 -8.27 -16.28 -19.58
C CYS A 325 -9.36 -16.01 -20.63
N ARG A 326 -8.99 -16.05 -21.91
CA ARG A 326 -9.89 -15.78 -23.03
C ARG A 326 -9.98 -17.01 -23.92
N GLN A 327 -11.20 -17.42 -24.27
CA GLN A 327 -11.38 -18.52 -25.22
C GLN A 327 -11.10 -18.05 -26.65
N ILE A 328 -10.31 -18.81 -27.39
CA ILE A 328 -10.08 -18.65 -28.83
C ILE A 328 -10.20 -20.04 -29.48
N ASP A 329 -11.17 -20.15 -30.39
CA ASP A 329 -11.53 -21.39 -31.07
C ASP A 329 -11.75 -22.56 -30.08
N SER A 330 -10.89 -23.58 -30.15
CA SER A 330 -10.90 -24.76 -29.28
C SER A 330 -9.89 -24.70 -28.13
N SER A 331 -9.28 -23.53 -27.89
CA SER A 331 -8.23 -23.30 -26.89
C SER A 331 -8.49 -22.04 -26.07
N TYR A 332 -7.64 -21.80 -25.09
CA TYR A 332 -7.68 -20.65 -24.21
C TYR A 332 -6.33 -19.95 -24.22
N GLU A 333 -6.39 -18.64 -24.35
CA GLU A 333 -5.26 -17.76 -24.13
C GLU A 333 -5.24 -17.34 -22.66
N ILE A 334 -4.08 -17.43 -22.03
CA ILE A 334 -3.89 -17.08 -20.64
C ILE A 334 -2.76 -16.07 -20.48
N HIS A 335 -3.03 -15.01 -19.73
CA HIS A 335 -2.03 -14.06 -19.26
C HIS A 335 -1.65 -14.43 -17.84
N LEU A 336 -0.37 -14.65 -17.60
CA LEU A 336 0.17 -15.08 -16.32
C LEU A 336 1.15 -14.03 -15.79
N GLU A 337 1.00 -13.65 -14.53
CA GLU A 337 1.92 -12.77 -13.80
C GLU A 337 2.64 -13.56 -12.73
N PHE A 338 3.97 -13.42 -12.64
CA PHE A 338 4.78 -14.10 -11.63
C PHE A 338 4.51 -13.50 -10.25
N THR A 339 3.97 -14.31 -9.34
CA THR A 339 3.68 -13.91 -7.96
C THR A 339 4.81 -14.27 -7.00
N ALA A 340 5.53 -15.36 -7.27
CA ALA A 340 6.75 -15.72 -6.55
C ALA A 340 7.76 -16.43 -7.47
N ILE A 341 8.98 -15.93 -7.46
CA ILE A 341 10.10 -16.44 -8.25
C ILE A 341 11.39 -16.21 -7.46
N ASP A 342 12.29 -17.19 -7.45
CA ASP A 342 13.62 -17.05 -6.86
C ASP A 342 14.52 -16.09 -7.67
N ASP A 343 15.56 -15.55 -7.04
CA ASP A 343 16.37 -14.50 -7.67
C ASP A 343 17.21 -15.03 -8.84
N ASP A 344 17.66 -16.29 -8.80
CA ASP A 344 18.40 -16.92 -9.91
C ASP A 344 17.48 -17.08 -11.14
N ALA A 345 16.24 -17.51 -10.93
CA ALA A 345 15.24 -17.61 -11.97
C ALA A 345 14.85 -16.25 -12.56
N ARG A 346 14.69 -15.23 -11.71
CA ARG A 346 14.41 -13.87 -12.16
C ARG A 346 15.54 -13.33 -13.05
N LEU A 347 16.80 -13.55 -12.64
CA LEU A 347 17.97 -13.15 -13.44
C LEU A 347 18.05 -13.91 -14.75
N ALA A 348 17.74 -15.21 -14.75
CA ALA A 348 17.78 -16.03 -15.94
C ALA A 348 16.68 -15.67 -16.95
N ILE A 349 15.44 -15.39 -16.49
CA ILE A 349 14.36 -14.90 -17.36
C ILE A 349 14.75 -13.54 -17.96
N LYS A 350 15.28 -12.64 -17.13
CA LYS A 350 15.76 -11.34 -17.60
C LYS A 350 16.85 -11.49 -18.66
N ALA A 351 17.87 -12.31 -18.41
CA ALA A 351 18.96 -12.55 -19.38
C ALA A 351 18.46 -13.21 -20.67
N TYR A 352 17.45 -14.08 -20.58
CA TYR A 352 16.85 -14.73 -21.74
C TYR A 352 16.06 -13.74 -22.60
N VAL A 353 15.22 -12.91 -21.97
CA VAL A 353 14.48 -11.84 -22.66
C VAL A 353 15.46 -10.83 -23.28
N ASP A 354 16.47 -10.37 -22.52
CA ASP A 354 17.48 -9.41 -22.99
C ASP A 354 18.28 -9.92 -24.21
N LYS A 355 18.41 -11.26 -24.36
CA LYS A 355 19.11 -11.87 -25.50
C LYS A 355 18.25 -11.95 -26.77
N LEU A 356 16.94 -11.94 -26.63
CA LEU A 356 15.98 -12.10 -27.73
C LEU A 356 15.39 -10.77 -28.24
N LEU A 357 15.70 -9.67 -27.54
CA LEU A 357 15.53 -8.29 -28.02
C LEU A 357 16.63 -7.94 -29.02
#